data_AF-A0A3D2FX38-F1
#
_entry.id   AF-A0A3D2FX38-F1
#
_cell.length_a   1.000
_cell.length_b   1.000
_cell.length_c   1.000
_cell.angle_alpha   90.00
_cell.angle_beta   90.00
_cell.angle_gamma   90.00
#
_symmetry.space_group_name_H-M   'P 1'
#
loop_
_entity.id
_entity.type
_entity.pdbx_description
1 polymer ?
#
loop_
_entity_poly.entity_id
_entity_poly.type
_entity_poly.pdbx_seq_one_letter_code
_entity_poly.pdbx_strand_id
1 'polypeptide(L)'
;LLRVIASFFEEDGISMVPVDRLMPDHVMPEGILAGAIDATAQADIDCGQAVLERLGDSDIGQAIVVQDQRILAIEAAEGTDEMLARCQGLIDVSAAPAIFLKCAKLAQDRRLDIPVIGADTLRRAAAAGIGVIACEAGGVLLSESPDILWQEADRLGLSVIGI
;
A
#
# COMPACT_ATOMS: atom_id res chain seq x y z
N LEU A 1 -15.50 14.77 2.20
CA LEU A 1 -15.47 15.24 3.61
C LEU A 1 -14.17 15.98 3.95
N LEU A 2 -13.00 15.33 3.83
CA LEU A 2 -11.70 15.94 4.21
C LEU A 2 -11.42 17.31 3.54
N ARG A 3 -11.74 17.47 2.26
CA ARG A 3 -11.61 18.76 1.56
C ARG A 3 -12.41 19.90 2.21
N VAL A 4 -13.60 19.59 2.72
CA VAL A 4 -14.46 20.59 3.41
C VAL A 4 -13.83 21.00 4.73
N ILE A 5 -13.26 20.05 5.46
CA ILE A 5 -12.53 20.33 6.72
C ILE A 5 -11.29 21.19 6.42
N ALA A 6 -10.54 20.85 5.37
CA ALA A 6 -9.37 21.63 4.96
C ALA A 6 -9.73 23.08 4.61
N SER A 7 -10.80 23.29 3.81
CA SER A 7 -11.25 24.63 3.45
C SER A 7 -11.69 25.46 4.66
N PHE A 8 -12.34 24.86 5.66
CA PHE A 8 -12.71 25.54 6.91
C PHE A 8 -11.48 26.12 7.64
N PHE A 9 -10.38 25.36 7.74
CA PHE A 9 -9.16 25.85 8.35
C PHE A 9 -8.44 26.90 7.48
N GLU A 10 -8.49 26.74 6.15
CA GLU A 10 -7.89 27.71 5.21
C GLU A 10 -8.58 29.09 5.30
N GLU A 11 -9.90 29.14 5.58
CA GLU A 11 -10.66 30.39 5.81
C GLU A 11 -10.13 31.20 7.00
N ASP A 12 -9.62 30.53 8.04
CA ASP A 12 -9.02 31.15 9.22
C ASP A 12 -7.49 31.38 9.07
N GLY A 13 -6.96 31.22 7.86
CA GLY A 13 -5.54 31.43 7.54
C GLY A 13 -4.62 30.29 7.95
N ILE A 14 -5.17 29.11 8.28
CA ILE A 14 -4.39 27.91 8.64
C ILE A 14 -4.20 27.06 7.39
N SER A 15 -2.99 27.08 6.83
CA SER A 15 -2.67 26.35 5.60
C SER A 15 -2.38 24.87 5.85
N MET A 16 -2.92 24.01 5.00
CA MET A 16 -2.57 22.58 4.99
C MET A 16 -1.23 22.35 4.29
N VAL A 17 -0.32 21.64 4.97
CA VAL A 17 1.00 21.29 4.43
C VAL A 17 1.04 19.80 4.13
N PRO A 18 1.43 19.39 2.91
CA PRO A 18 1.64 17.99 2.57
C PRO A 18 2.66 17.32 3.50
N VAL A 19 2.38 16.08 3.95
CA VAL A 19 3.26 15.36 4.88
C VAL A 19 4.59 14.97 4.23
N ASP A 20 4.56 14.61 2.94
CA ASP A 20 5.75 14.33 2.11
C ASP A 20 6.69 15.55 2.00
N ARG A 21 6.18 16.78 2.15
CA ARG A 21 7.02 17.98 2.24
C ARG A 21 7.74 18.10 3.59
N LEU A 22 7.13 17.60 4.66
CA LEU A 22 7.71 17.64 6.00
C LEU A 22 8.67 16.47 6.25
N MET A 23 8.41 15.32 5.60
CA MET A 23 9.17 14.08 5.77
C MET A 23 9.49 13.46 4.40
N PRO A 24 10.32 14.12 3.56
CA PRO A 24 10.61 13.65 2.21
C PRO A 24 11.31 12.28 2.17
N ASP A 25 12.05 11.94 3.23
CA ASP A 25 12.76 10.66 3.36
C ASP A 25 11.84 9.50 3.82
N HIS A 26 10.55 9.79 4.06
CA HIS A 26 9.53 8.82 4.47
C HIS A 26 8.52 8.52 3.36
N VAL A 27 8.89 8.76 2.12
CA VAL A 27 8.06 8.41 0.95
C VAL A 27 8.60 7.13 0.32
N MET A 28 7.70 6.26 -0.13
CA MET A 28 8.05 5.00 -0.80
C MET A 28 9.02 5.25 -1.97
N PRO A 29 10.26 4.74 -1.91
CA PRO A 29 11.22 4.84 -3.02
C PRO A 29 10.86 3.88 -4.15
N GLU A 30 11.28 4.21 -5.38
CA GLU A 30 11.12 3.33 -6.54
C GLU A 30 12.13 2.16 -6.52
N GLY A 31 11.72 0.99 -7.01
CA GLY A 31 12.56 -0.19 -7.17
C GLY A 31 12.42 -1.22 -6.04
N ILE A 32 13.23 -2.28 -6.11
CA ILE A 32 13.23 -3.36 -5.11
C ILE A 32 13.98 -2.89 -3.86
N LEU A 33 13.30 -2.90 -2.72
CA LEU A 33 13.76 -2.35 -1.45
C LEU A 33 14.17 -3.45 -0.46
N ALA A 34 13.53 -4.62 -0.57
CA ALA A 34 13.86 -5.83 0.17
C ALA A 34 13.54 -7.07 -0.67
N GLY A 35 14.30 -8.14 -0.49
CA GLY A 35 14.08 -9.42 -1.18
C GLY A 35 14.30 -9.36 -2.70
N ALA A 36 13.47 -10.08 -3.45
CA ALA A 36 13.56 -10.21 -4.90
C ALA A 36 12.18 -10.38 -5.53
N ILE A 37 12.00 -9.81 -6.72
CA ILE A 37 10.75 -9.89 -7.49
C ILE A 37 11.02 -10.67 -8.76
N ASP A 38 10.24 -11.73 -8.99
CA ASP A 38 10.30 -12.51 -10.23
C ASP A 38 9.19 -12.10 -11.21
N ALA A 39 9.17 -12.74 -12.38
CA ALA A 39 8.21 -12.42 -13.43
C ALA A 39 6.75 -12.77 -13.05
N THR A 40 6.54 -13.74 -12.17
CA THR A 40 5.19 -14.11 -11.71
C THR A 40 4.65 -13.05 -10.76
N ALA A 41 5.48 -12.62 -9.79
CA ALA A 41 5.13 -11.52 -8.90
C ALA A 41 4.89 -10.22 -9.68
N GLN A 42 5.72 -9.92 -10.70
CA GLN A 42 5.50 -8.75 -11.55
C GLN A 42 4.15 -8.80 -12.28
N ALA A 43 3.74 -9.96 -12.82
CA ALA A 43 2.44 -10.09 -13.48
C ALA A 43 1.25 -9.86 -12.52
N ASP A 44 1.37 -10.30 -11.27
CA ASP A 44 0.36 -10.08 -10.24
C ASP A 44 0.29 -8.62 -9.79
N ILE A 45 1.46 -7.95 -9.70
CA ILE A 45 1.56 -6.50 -9.45
C ILE A 45 0.82 -5.74 -10.56
N ASP A 46 1.15 -6.01 -11.83
CA ASP A 46 0.55 -5.35 -12.99
C ASP A 46 -0.98 -5.56 -13.03
N CYS A 47 -1.43 -6.78 -12.70
CA CYS A 47 -2.86 -7.12 -12.58
C CYS A 47 -3.54 -6.29 -11.48
N GLY A 48 -2.94 -6.23 -10.29
CA GLY A 48 -3.46 -5.48 -9.15
C GLY A 48 -3.55 -3.98 -9.44
N GLN A 49 -2.51 -3.42 -10.06
CA GLN A 49 -2.45 -2.00 -10.42
C GLN A 49 -3.55 -1.65 -11.42
N ALA A 50 -3.72 -2.44 -12.48
CA ALA A 50 -4.77 -2.22 -13.47
C ALA A 50 -6.19 -2.28 -12.87
N VAL A 51 -6.40 -3.08 -11.81
CA VAL A 51 -7.67 -3.12 -11.08
C VAL A 51 -7.85 -1.88 -10.20
N LEU A 52 -6.83 -1.49 -9.42
CA LEU A 52 -6.89 -0.31 -8.57
C LEU A 52 -7.12 0.98 -9.39
N GLU A 53 -6.46 1.12 -10.54
CA GLU A 53 -6.65 2.26 -11.45
C GLU A 53 -8.12 2.39 -11.90
N ARG A 54 -8.78 1.27 -12.24
CA ARG A 54 -10.20 1.26 -12.64
C ARG A 54 -11.16 1.57 -11.49
N LEU A 55 -10.76 1.27 -10.25
CA LEU A 55 -11.56 1.53 -9.06
C LEU A 55 -11.34 2.92 -8.47
N GLY A 56 -10.27 3.62 -8.88
CA GLY A 56 -9.85 4.90 -8.32
C GLY A 56 -10.96 5.97 -8.30
N ASP A 57 -11.82 5.99 -9.32
CA ASP A 57 -12.93 6.96 -9.43
C ASP A 57 -14.12 6.65 -8.50
N SER A 58 -14.22 5.41 -8.01
CA SER A 58 -15.33 4.97 -7.16
C SER A 58 -15.08 5.20 -5.66
N ASP A 59 -13.91 5.71 -5.30
CA ASP A 59 -13.50 5.98 -3.92
C ASP A 59 -13.65 4.77 -2.96
N ILE A 60 -13.57 3.53 -3.45
CA ILE A 60 -13.82 2.31 -2.65
C ILE A 60 -12.70 2.05 -1.65
N GLY A 61 -11.45 1.95 -2.13
CA GLY A 61 -10.28 1.66 -1.31
C GLY A 61 -8.99 1.79 -2.11
N GLN A 62 -7.86 1.58 -1.45
CA GLN A 62 -6.54 1.93 -1.99
C GLN A 62 -5.55 0.75 -1.95
N ALA A 63 -6.01 -0.43 -1.55
CA ALA A 63 -5.19 -1.62 -1.49
C ALA A 63 -5.91 -2.86 -2.03
N ILE A 64 -5.12 -3.84 -2.48
CA ILE A 64 -5.58 -5.07 -3.12
C ILE A 64 -4.63 -6.22 -2.79
N VAL A 65 -5.15 -7.44 -2.74
CA VAL A 65 -4.35 -8.68 -2.65
C VAL A 65 -4.62 -9.54 -3.88
N VAL A 66 -3.55 -9.96 -4.55
CA VAL A 66 -3.55 -10.73 -5.79
C VAL A 66 -2.68 -11.98 -5.63
N GLN A 67 -3.09 -13.08 -6.24
CA GLN A 67 -2.27 -14.29 -6.37
C GLN A 67 -2.65 -14.99 -7.67
N ASP A 68 -1.66 -15.32 -8.51
CA ASP A 68 -1.87 -15.97 -9.82
C ASP A 68 -2.92 -15.23 -10.67
N GLN A 69 -2.82 -13.89 -10.72
CA GLN A 69 -3.73 -12.95 -11.39
C GLN A 69 -5.19 -13.02 -10.92
N ARG A 70 -5.45 -13.68 -9.79
CA ARG A 70 -6.75 -13.71 -9.13
C ARG A 70 -6.77 -12.68 -8.01
N ILE A 71 -7.77 -11.81 -8.04
CA ILE A 71 -8.02 -10.87 -6.95
C ILE A 71 -8.62 -11.64 -5.76
N LEU A 72 -7.89 -11.66 -4.64
CA LEU A 72 -8.33 -12.30 -3.39
C LEU A 72 -9.11 -11.31 -2.53
N ALA A 73 -8.68 -10.06 -2.47
CA ALA A 73 -9.36 -9.01 -1.73
C ALA A 73 -9.05 -7.63 -2.29
N ILE A 74 -10.01 -6.73 -2.14
CA ILE A 74 -9.86 -5.28 -2.36
C ILE A 74 -10.26 -4.60 -1.07
N GLU A 75 -9.46 -3.65 -0.60
CA GLU A 75 -9.77 -2.83 0.57
C GLU A 75 -11.03 -2.02 0.30
N ALA A 76 -11.89 -1.88 1.29
CA ALA A 76 -12.96 -0.91 1.29
C ALA A 76 -13.04 -0.24 2.67
N ALA A 77 -14.25 -0.01 3.17
CA ALA A 77 -14.48 0.68 4.44
C ALA A 77 -13.90 -0.05 5.68
N GLU A 78 -13.58 -1.34 5.57
CA GLU A 78 -12.99 -2.11 6.67
C GLU A 78 -11.52 -1.73 6.94
N GLY A 79 -10.84 -1.14 5.96
CA GLY A 79 -9.44 -0.77 6.03
C GLY A 79 -8.47 -1.94 5.84
N THR A 80 -7.19 -1.58 5.68
CA THR A 80 -6.11 -2.52 5.31
C THR A 80 -5.98 -3.69 6.28
N ASP A 81 -6.06 -3.44 7.59
CA ASP A 81 -5.82 -4.49 8.61
C ASP A 81 -6.85 -5.62 8.54
N GLU A 82 -8.14 -5.28 8.47
CA GLU A 82 -9.23 -6.26 8.36
C GLU A 82 -9.23 -6.94 6.98
N MET A 83 -8.85 -6.22 5.92
CA MET A 83 -8.64 -6.80 4.59
C MET A 83 -7.56 -7.88 4.62
N LEU A 84 -6.39 -7.61 5.21
CA LEU A 84 -5.29 -8.58 5.33
C LEU A 84 -5.72 -9.80 6.16
N ALA A 85 -6.44 -9.59 7.27
CA ALA A 85 -6.92 -10.68 8.11
C ALA A 85 -7.86 -11.63 7.34
N ARG A 86 -8.80 -11.10 6.54
CA ARG A 86 -9.71 -11.96 5.74
C ARG A 86 -9.03 -12.62 4.54
N CYS A 87 -7.88 -12.15 4.08
CA CYS A 87 -7.11 -12.78 3.00
C CYS A 87 -6.47 -14.10 3.41
N GLN A 88 -6.17 -14.29 4.70
CA GLN A 88 -5.40 -15.46 5.18
C GLN A 88 -6.03 -16.80 4.76
N GLY A 89 -7.36 -16.91 4.78
CA GLY A 89 -8.08 -18.12 4.37
C GLY A 89 -8.27 -18.29 2.86
N LEU A 90 -7.84 -17.31 2.06
CA LEU A 90 -8.00 -17.27 0.60
C LEU A 90 -6.69 -17.55 -0.15
N ILE A 91 -5.55 -17.37 0.51
CA ILE A 91 -4.21 -17.53 -0.07
C ILE A 91 -3.90 -19.03 -0.20
N ASP A 92 -3.52 -19.44 -1.40
CA ASP A 92 -3.02 -20.79 -1.65
C ASP A 92 -1.54 -20.89 -1.29
N VAL A 93 -1.25 -21.58 -0.19
CA VAL A 93 0.13 -21.77 0.30
C VAL A 93 0.99 -22.69 -0.59
N SER A 94 0.38 -23.38 -1.56
CA SER A 94 1.08 -24.25 -2.51
C SER A 94 1.45 -23.57 -3.83
N ALA A 95 0.96 -22.35 -4.04
CA ALA A 95 1.19 -21.55 -5.24
C ALA A 95 2.31 -20.51 -5.04
N ALA A 96 2.52 -19.66 -6.05
CA ALA A 96 3.42 -18.52 -5.92
C ALA A 96 2.94 -17.56 -4.81
N PRO A 97 3.83 -16.77 -4.18
CA PRO A 97 3.44 -15.91 -3.08
C PRO A 97 2.36 -14.90 -3.48
N ALA A 98 1.38 -14.69 -2.60
CA ALA A 98 0.41 -13.62 -2.80
C ALA A 98 1.09 -12.24 -2.65
N ILE A 99 0.58 -11.28 -3.42
CA ILE A 99 1.04 -9.89 -3.47
C ILE A 99 0.01 -9.01 -2.78
N PHE A 100 0.47 -8.15 -1.88
CA PHE A 100 -0.30 -7.01 -1.36
C PHE A 100 0.16 -5.74 -2.05
N LEU A 101 -0.76 -5.03 -2.71
CA LEU A 101 -0.48 -3.77 -3.40
C LEU A 101 -1.23 -2.62 -2.73
N LYS A 102 -0.59 -1.47 -2.56
CA LYS A 102 -1.20 -0.23 -2.04
C LYS A 102 -0.79 1.00 -2.86
N CYS A 103 -1.75 1.73 -3.41
CA CYS A 103 -1.52 2.90 -4.27
C CYS A 103 -2.43 4.05 -3.84
N ALA A 104 -2.02 5.30 -4.06
CA ALA A 104 -2.89 6.44 -3.84
C ALA A 104 -4.03 6.45 -4.87
N LYS A 105 -5.24 6.85 -4.46
CA LYS A 105 -6.34 7.01 -5.42
C LYS A 105 -6.08 8.27 -6.26
N LEU A 106 -6.33 8.19 -7.58
CA LEU A 106 -6.12 9.30 -8.52
C LEU A 106 -6.85 10.60 -8.11
N ALA A 107 -8.06 10.48 -7.56
CA ALA A 107 -8.88 11.62 -7.17
C ALA A 107 -8.59 12.14 -5.74
N GLN A 108 -7.65 11.55 -5.01
CA GLN A 108 -7.37 11.88 -3.60
C GLN A 108 -6.53 13.14 -3.48
N ASP A 109 -6.90 14.04 -2.55
CA ASP A 109 -6.02 15.16 -2.20
C ASP A 109 -4.88 14.61 -1.33
N ARG A 110 -3.71 14.42 -1.94
CA ARG A 110 -2.51 13.87 -1.29
C ARG A 110 -2.05 14.66 -0.06
N ARG A 111 -2.50 15.92 0.09
CA ARG A 111 -2.22 16.72 1.30
C ARG A 111 -3.02 16.27 2.50
N LEU A 112 -4.18 15.66 2.26
CA LEU A 112 -5.18 15.35 3.27
C LEU A 112 -5.22 13.86 3.60
N ASP A 113 -4.91 13.01 2.63
CA ASP A 113 -5.06 11.57 2.76
C ASP A 113 -4.11 10.87 1.79
N ILE A 114 -2.92 10.55 2.28
CA ILE A 114 -1.91 9.79 1.55
C ILE A 114 -1.84 8.39 2.18
N PRO A 115 -1.84 7.31 1.38
CA PRO A 115 -1.72 5.96 1.91
C PRO A 115 -0.47 5.81 2.78
N VAL A 116 -0.57 4.99 3.83
CA VAL A 116 0.54 4.73 4.74
C VAL A 116 0.76 3.23 4.87
N ILE A 117 2.03 2.83 4.93
CA ILE A 117 2.47 1.53 5.44
C ILE A 117 3.44 1.72 6.59
N GLY A 118 3.51 0.72 7.47
CA GLY A 118 4.48 0.68 8.56
C GLY A 118 4.84 -0.75 8.92
N ALA A 119 5.67 -0.93 9.95
CA ALA A 119 6.14 -2.24 10.38
C ALA A 119 4.97 -3.17 10.78
N ASP A 120 3.89 -2.62 11.32
CA ASP A 120 2.66 -3.38 11.60
C ASP A 120 1.98 -3.90 10.33
N THR A 121 1.95 -3.12 9.25
CA THR A 121 1.43 -3.57 7.95
C THR A 121 2.25 -4.75 7.42
N LEU A 122 3.57 -4.68 7.51
CA LEU A 122 4.48 -5.77 7.13
C LEU A 122 4.19 -7.03 7.96
N ARG A 123 4.12 -6.91 9.29
CA ARG A 123 3.81 -8.04 10.18
C ARG A 123 2.46 -8.69 9.86
N ARG A 124 1.42 -7.88 9.61
CA ARG A 124 0.09 -8.38 9.26
C ARG A 124 0.07 -9.04 7.89
N ALA A 125 0.75 -8.48 6.90
CA ALA A 125 0.87 -9.07 5.58
C ALA A 125 1.55 -10.46 5.67
N ALA A 126 2.70 -10.54 6.34
CA ALA A 126 3.39 -11.81 6.57
C ALA A 126 2.50 -12.82 7.32
N ALA A 127 1.77 -12.39 8.35
CA ALA A 127 0.86 -13.25 9.09
C ALA A 127 -0.32 -13.77 8.24
N ALA A 128 -0.76 -13.00 7.24
CA ALA A 128 -1.77 -13.41 6.28
C ALA A 128 -1.23 -14.39 5.21
N GLY A 129 0.10 -14.60 5.11
CA GLY A 129 0.72 -15.44 4.09
C GLY A 129 1.10 -14.70 2.81
N ILE A 130 1.12 -13.37 2.83
CA ILE A 130 1.65 -12.56 1.73
C ILE A 130 3.18 -12.67 1.71
N GLY A 131 3.76 -12.78 0.52
CA GLY A 131 5.22 -12.82 0.34
C GLY A 131 5.80 -11.56 -0.32
N VAL A 132 4.97 -10.73 -0.94
CA VAL A 132 5.41 -9.51 -1.63
C VAL A 132 4.50 -8.34 -1.28
N ILE A 133 5.12 -7.19 -1.00
CA ILE A 133 4.44 -5.91 -0.83
C ILE A 133 4.87 -4.98 -1.96
N ALA A 134 3.91 -4.52 -2.74
CA ALA A 134 4.11 -3.50 -3.76
C ALA A 134 3.42 -2.20 -3.33
N CYS A 135 4.04 -1.06 -3.55
CA CYS A 135 3.46 0.25 -3.20
C CYS A 135 3.77 1.29 -4.27
N GLU A 136 2.87 2.25 -4.49
CA GLU A 136 3.15 3.38 -5.40
C GLU A 136 4.34 4.21 -4.89
N ALA A 137 5.40 4.26 -5.67
CA ALA A 137 6.56 5.10 -5.42
C ALA A 137 6.15 6.57 -5.44
N GLY A 138 6.59 7.35 -4.44
CA GLY A 138 6.14 8.73 -4.29
C GLY A 138 4.70 8.90 -3.77
N GLY A 139 3.88 7.84 -3.79
CA GLY A 139 2.45 7.89 -3.48
C GLY A 139 2.07 7.29 -2.12
N VAL A 140 3.00 6.60 -1.45
CA VAL A 140 2.77 5.96 -0.14
C VAL A 140 3.79 6.46 0.88
N LEU A 141 3.32 6.80 2.09
CA LEU A 141 4.16 7.15 3.22
C LEU A 141 4.60 5.94 4.03
N LEU A 142 5.77 6.07 4.62
CA LEU A 142 6.42 5.13 5.52
C LEU A 142 6.33 5.66 6.96
N SER A 143 5.62 4.96 7.83
CA SER A 143 5.44 5.36 9.24
C SER A 143 6.76 5.38 10.00
N GLU A 144 7.62 4.40 9.73
CA GLU A 144 8.98 4.31 10.24
C GLU A 144 10.00 4.66 9.15
N SER A 145 11.28 4.82 9.53
CA SER A 145 12.33 5.05 8.54
C SER A 145 12.49 3.85 7.59
N PRO A 146 12.90 4.07 6.33
CA PRO A 146 13.13 2.99 5.37
C PRO A 146 14.01 1.86 5.94
N ASP A 147 15.09 2.20 6.65
CA ASP A 147 16.01 1.21 7.25
C ASP A 147 15.30 0.24 8.21
N ILE A 148 14.36 0.73 9.02
CA ILE A 148 13.59 -0.10 9.96
C ILE A 148 12.65 -1.03 9.18
N LEU A 149 11.99 -0.50 8.15
CA LEU A 149 11.04 -1.26 7.36
C LEU A 149 11.71 -2.38 6.55
N TRP A 150 12.85 -2.11 5.93
CA TRP A 150 13.55 -3.12 5.12
C TRP A 150 14.16 -4.22 5.98
N GLN A 151 14.71 -3.86 7.15
CA GLN A 151 15.16 -4.86 8.13
C GLN A 151 14.01 -5.73 8.64
N GLU A 152 12.83 -5.14 8.87
CA GLU A 152 11.64 -5.89 9.28
C GLU A 152 11.12 -6.79 8.15
N ALA A 153 11.15 -6.30 6.90
CA ALA A 153 10.78 -7.10 5.73
C ALA A 153 11.70 -8.31 5.57
N ASP A 154 13.02 -8.12 5.67
CA ASP A 154 14.01 -9.21 5.63
C ASP A 154 13.76 -10.23 6.75
N ARG A 155 13.49 -9.77 7.98
CA ARG A 155 13.19 -10.64 9.12
C ARG A 155 11.93 -11.48 8.90
N LEU A 156 10.94 -10.91 8.22
CA LEU A 156 9.66 -11.57 7.91
C LEU A 156 9.73 -12.41 6.63
N GLY A 157 10.81 -12.34 5.85
CA GLY A 157 10.92 -13.01 4.55
C GLY A 157 10.03 -12.39 3.48
N LEU A 158 9.71 -11.09 3.60
CA LEU A 158 8.92 -10.35 2.63
C LEU A 158 9.83 -9.70 1.58
N SER A 159 9.39 -9.71 0.33
CA SER A 159 9.94 -8.81 -0.68
C SER A 159 9.14 -7.52 -0.72
N VAL A 160 9.82 -6.38 -0.90
CA VAL A 160 9.16 -5.07 -1.00
C VAL A 160 9.65 -4.33 -2.22
N ILE A 161 8.72 -3.74 -2.98
CA ILE A 161 8.99 -2.97 -4.19
C ILE A 161 8.15 -1.69 -4.22
N GLY A 162 8.77 -0.58 -4.58
CA GLY A 162 8.06 0.62 -5.01
C GLY A 162 7.91 0.64 -6.53
N ILE A 163 6.69 0.86 -6.99
CA ILE A 163 6.29 0.83 -8.41
C ILE A 163 5.73 2.15 -8.90
#